data_AF-A0AA41S7T7-F1
#
_entry.id   AF-A0AA41S7T7-F1
#
_cell.length_a   1.000
_cell.length_b   1.000
_cell.length_c   1.000
_cell.angle_alpha   90.00
_cell.angle_beta   90.00
_cell.angle_gamma   90.00
#
_symmetry.space_group_name_H-M   'P 1'
#
loop_
_entity.id
_entity.type
_entity.pdbx_description
1 polymer ?
#
loop_
_entity_poly.entity_id
_entity_poly.type
_entity_poly.pdbx_seq_one_letter_code
_entity_poly.pdbx_strand_id
1 'polypeptide(L)'
;MVKEDRRSLRRRHLVMYHHTFFEMLGNWSFGDYFKEEAISWAWELLTQVYKLPSDRVYVTYFGGDEKLGVEADDEARDIWLKFLPPARVLPFGCKDNFWEMGDTGPCGPCTEIHFDRIGDRDAASLVNSDDPTCIEVWNLVFVQFNREEADGSLKPLPYKHVDTGMGFERLTSILQNKTSNYDTNVFMPILNAIQQATGAAPYSGKVGEDYVEKTDMAYRVVADHIRTLCFAIADGSCPGNLGREFVLRRILRRGVCYGREVLNGPKDFLSGLVKVVVESMGDVFPELKDHEVNIRNIIAKEEYLFGSTLLKGIRMFKKAVKKASEELHDEGGVLSGKDAFDLWDRYGFPLDLTQLMAEERGLLVDVQGFENAMEEHRKRSKTAQKKEKQV
;
A
#
# COMPACT_ATOMS: atom_id res chain seq x y z
N MET A 1 10.38 -4.38 0.60
CA MET A 1 9.75 -5.63 1.09
C MET A 1 8.32 -5.29 1.51
N VAL A 2 7.31 -5.60 0.69
CA VAL A 2 5.94 -5.12 0.90
C VAL A 2 5.14 -6.24 1.56
N LYS A 3 4.72 -6.06 2.81
CA LYS A 3 3.70 -6.89 3.45
C LYS A 3 2.41 -6.69 2.64
N GLU A 4 2.06 -7.68 1.82
CA GLU A 4 0.88 -7.64 0.96
C GLU A 4 -0.36 -7.96 1.82
N ASP A 5 -0.79 -7.01 2.66
CA ASP A 5 -2.13 -7.09 3.22
C ASP A 5 -3.12 -7.00 2.05
N ARG A 6 -3.82 -8.09 1.76
CA ARG A 6 -4.79 -8.19 0.67
C ARG A 6 -5.92 -7.14 0.76
N ARG A 7 -6.14 -6.52 1.93
CA ARG A 7 -7.06 -5.38 2.09
C ARG A 7 -6.47 -4.06 1.58
N SER A 8 -5.15 -3.89 1.69
CA SER A 8 -4.48 -2.62 1.40
C SER A 8 -4.51 -2.24 -0.09
N LEU A 9 -4.27 -3.12 -1.06
CA LEU A 9 -4.25 -2.73 -2.48
C LEU A 9 -5.61 -2.23 -3.01
N ARG A 10 -6.71 -2.73 -2.45
CA ARG A 10 -8.07 -2.34 -2.84
C ARG A 10 -8.45 -0.95 -2.30
N ARG A 11 -8.05 -0.61 -1.06
CA ARG A 11 -8.41 0.65 -0.41
C ARG A 11 -7.30 1.70 -0.33
N ARG A 12 -6.04 1.40 -0.69
CA ARG A 12 -4.86 2.29 -0.61
C ARG A 12 -5.06 3.71 -1.18
N HIS A 13 -5.97 3.87 -2.14
CA HIS A 13 -6.21 5.12 -2.86
C HIS A 13 -7.40 5.93 -2.30
N LEU A 14 -8.18 5.28 -1.44
CA LEU A 14 -9.25 5.87 -0.64
C LEU A 14 -8.71 6.42 0.69
N VAL A 15 -7.47 6.11 1.08
CA VAL A 15 -6.86 6.53 2.35
C VAL A 15 -5.62 7.40 2.13
N MET A 16 -5.50 8.47 2.93
CA MET A 16 -4.50 9.53 2.77
C MET A 16 -3.08 9.20 3.26
N TYR A 17 -2.88 7.98 3.81
CA TYR A 17 -1.68 7.63 4.57
C TYR A 17 -1.10 6.22 4.25
N HIS A 18 -1.59 5.60 3.19
CA HIS A 18 -1.11 4.30 2.69
C HIS A 18 -0.50 4.44 1.29
N HIS A 19 0.61 3.75 1.06
CA HIS A 19 1.36 3.79 -0.19
C HIS A 19 1.79 2.38 -0.62
N THR A 20 2.06 2.19 -1.90
CA THR A 20 2.67 0.97 -2.45
C THR A 20 4.17 0.93 -2.21
N PHE A 21 4.81 2.07 -2.46
CA PHE A 21 6.19 2.35 -2.07
C PHE A 21 6.18 3.43 -0.98
N PHE A 22 6.91 3.20 0.09
CA PHE A 22 7.13 4.16 1.16
C PHE A 22 8.50 3.94 1.77
N GLU A 23 9.01 4.96 2.43
CA GLU A 23 10.28 4.90 3.15
C GLU A 23 10.02 4.55 4.62
N MET A 24 10.73 3.53 5.10
CA MET A 24 10.67 3.11 6.50
C MET A 24 11.97 3.53 7.18
N LEU A 25 11.87 4.48 8.10
CA LEU A 25 12.99 4.88 8.96
C LEU A 25 13.11 3.83 10.08
N GLY A 26 14.23 3.12 10.12
CA GLY A 26 14.45 2.05 11.09
C GLY A 26 15.75 2.20 11.84
N ASN A 27 15.75 1.67 13.07
CA ASN A 27 16.95 1.41 13.85
C ASN A 27 16.87 0.00 14.42
N TRP A 28 18.02 -0.65 14.54
CA TRP A 28 18.10 -2.07 14.90
C TRP A 28 19.05 -2.29 16.07
N SER A 29 18.67 -3.21 16.96
CA SER A 29 19.56 -3.78 17.98
C SER A 29 19.79 -5.25 17.70
N PHE A 30 21.04 -5.65 17.48
CA PHE A 30 21.42 -7.04 17.27
C PHE A 30 22.04 -7.64 18.54
N GLY A 31 21.23 -7.83 19.59
CA GLY A 31 21.66 -8.45 20.85
C GLY A 31 22.39 -7.48 21.78
N ASP A 32 22.13 -6.18 21.64
CA ASP A 32 22.73 -5.11 22.43
C ASP A 32 21.70 -4.59 23.47
N TYR A 33 20.93 -3.57 23.12
CA TYR A 33 19.84 -3.02 23.94
C TYR A 33 18.49 -3.65 23.60
N PHE A 34 17.47 -3.45 24.46
CA PHE A 34 16.14 -4.03 24.24
C PHE A 34 15.02 -2.98 24.51
N LYS A 35 13.98 -3.33 25.27
CA LYS A 35 12.75 -2.52 25.37
C LYS A 35 12.96 -1.15 26.02
N GLU A 36 13.67 -1.09 27.15
CA GLU A 36 13.84 0.14 27.93
C GLU A 36 14.48 1.25 27.09
N GLU A 37 15.60 0.95 26.43
CA GLU A 37 16.32 1.91 25.60
C GLU A 37 15.55 2.23 24.32
N ALA A 38 14.99 1.22 23.64
CA ALA A 38 14.26 1.43 22.40
C ALA A 38 13.05 2.36 22.59
N ILE A 39 12.25 2.12 23.63
CA ILE A 39 11.08 2.95 23.97
C ILE A 39 11.53 4.36 24.39
N SER A 40 12.56 4.46 25.24
CA SER A 40 13.07 5.75 25.72
C SER A 40 13.59 6.63 24.59
N TRP A 41 14.35 6.07 23.64
CA TRP A 41 14.86 6.82 22.49
C TRP A 41 13.79 7.17 21.48
N ALA A 42 12.81 6.29 21.24
CA ALA A 42 11.68 6.64 20.39
C ALA A 42 10.89 7.81 20.98
N TRP A 43 10.65 7.80 22.30
CA TRP A 43 10.02 8.90 23.02
C TRP A 43 10.83 10.20 22.94
N GLU A 44 12.14 10.14 23.19
CA GLU A 44 13.05 11.27 23.09
C GLU A 44 13.05 11.87 21.69
N LEU A 45 13.16 11.05 20.64
CA LEU A 45 13.19 11.52 19.26
C LEU A 45 11.88 12.24 18.90
N LEU A 46 10.72 11.64 19.21
CA LEU A 46 9.43 12.23 18.86
C LEU A 46 9.15 13.51 19.66
N THR A 47 9.36 13.51 20.98
CA THR A 47 8.90 14.60 21.86
C THR A 47 9.96 15.66 22.14
N GLN A 48 11.24 15.28 22.18
CA GLN A 48 12.33 16.20 22.51
C GLN A 48 13.09 16.69 21.28
N VAL A 49 13.31 15.86 20.26
CA VAL A 49 14.01 16.28 19.05
C VAL A 49 13.03 16.88 18.04
N TYR A 50 12.01 16.12 17.65
CA TYR A 50 10.98 16.58 16.72
C TYR A 50 9.91 17.47 17.36
N LYS A 51 9.91 17.59 18.69
CA LYS A 51 9.01 18.48 19.44
C LYS A 51 7.53 18.19 19.19
N LEU A 52 7.17 16.93 18.95
CA LEU A 52 5.77 16.55 18.84
C LEU A 52 5.07 16.73 20.20
N PRO A 53 3.83 17.24 20.22
CA PRO A 53 3.06 17.37 21.44
C PRO A 53 2.83 15.99 22.09
N SER A 54 3.43 15.76 23.25
CA SER A 54 3.30 14.50 24.00
C SER A 54 1.86 14.22 24.41
N ASP A 55 1.04 15.26 24.54
CA ASP A 55 -0.37 15.18 24.85
C ASP A 55 -1.23 14.64 23.68
N ARG A 56 -0.63 14.36 22.51
CA ARG A 56 -1.31 13.76 21.35
C ARG A 56 -0.80 12.36 21.00
N VAL A 57 0.12 11.82 21.81
CA VAL A 57 0.70 10.50 21.60
C VAL A 57 -0.07 9.44 22.36
N TYR A 58 -0.36 8.35 21.67
CA TYR A 58 -0.93 7.11 22.20
C TYR A 58 0.01 5.96 21.89
N VAL A 59 0.06 4.95 22.74
CA VAL A 59 0.90 3.76 22.50
C VAL A 59 0.11 2.48 22.73
N THR A 60 0.45 1.45 21.98
CA THR A 60 -0.12 0.11 22.12
C THR A 60 0.92 -0.87 22.62
N TYR A 61 0.51 -1.90 23.34
CA TYR A 61 1.38 -3.01 23.73
C TYR A 61 0.67 -4.34 23.50
N PHE A 62 1.45 -5.42 23.41
CA PHE A 62 0.92 -6.75 23.21
C PHE A 62 0.17 -7.25 24.45
N GLY A 63 -1.13 -7.48 24.32
CA GLY A 63 -2.02 -7.94 25.39
C GLY A 63 -1.97 -9.45 25.67
N GLY A 64 -1.10 -10.19 24.99
CA GLY A 64 -1.00 -11.65 25.10
C GLY A 64 -1.88 -12.38 24.10
N ASP A 65 -1.56 -13.66 23.87
CA ASP A 65 -2.35 -14.59 23.07
C ASP A 65 -2.22 -16.01 23.61
N GLU A 66 -3.31 -16.51 24.18
CA GLU A 66 -3.38 -17.86 24.76
C GLU A 66 -3.18 -18.96 23.71
N LYS A 67 -3.57 -18.74 22.44
CA LYS A 67 -3.44 -19.74 21.38
C LYS A 67 -2.00 -19.89 20.94
N LEU A 68 -1.23 -18.79 20.94
CA LEU A 68 0.22 -18.82 20.69
C LEU A 68 1.03 -19.16 21.93
N GLY A 69 0.41 -19.17 23.12
CA GLY A 69 1.10 -19.38 24.39
C GLY A 69 2.07 -18.24 24.74
N VAL A 70 1.78 -17.02 24.28
CA VAL A 70 2.61 -15.85 24.52
C VAL A 70 1.88 -14.93 25.50
N GLU A 71 2.52 -14.63 26.63
CA GLU A 71 1.96 -13.75 27.67
C GLU A 71 1.89 -12.29 27.21
N ALA A 72 1.13 -11.48 27.94
CA ALA A 72 1.08 -10.03 27.74
C ALA A 72 2.46 -9.39 27.97
N ASP A 73 2.78 -8.40 27.15
CA ASP A 73 4.01 -7.62 27.27
C ASP A 73 3.87 -6.51 28.33
N ASP A 74 3.73 -6.94 29.58
CA ASP A 74 3.64 -6.05 30.74
C ASP A 74 4.91 -5.21 30.94
N GLU A 75 6.07 -5.70 30.49
CA GLU A 75 7.33 -4.96 30.50
C GLU A 75 7.22 -3.70 29.63
N ALA A 76 6.75 -3.82 28.38
CA ALA A 76 6.55 -2.66 27.51
C ALA A 76 5.51 -1.67 28.09
N ARG A 77 4.41 -2.18 28.64
CA ARG A 77 3.40 -1.35 29.34
C ARG A 77 4.03 -0.52 30.45
N ASP A 78 4.78 -1.17 31.34
CA ASP A 78 5.35 -0.52 32.53
C ASP A 78 6.41 0.53 32.16
N ILE A 79 7.16 0.32 31.07
CA ILE A 79 8.10 1.31 30.54
C ILE A 79 7.33 2.53 30.02
N TRP A 80 6.28 2.33 29.22
CA TRP A 80 5.47 3.44 28.68
C TRP A 80 4.76 4.25 29.76
N LEU A 81 4.34 3.61 30.85
CA LEU A 81 3.71 4.29 32.00
C LEU A 81 4.64 5.28 32.71
N LYS A 82 5.96 5.25 32.45
CA LYS A 82 6.90 6.28 32.90
C LYS A 82 6.74 7.60 32.13
N PHE A 83 6.21 7.55 30.92
CA PHE A 83 6.11 8.69 29.98
C PHE A 83 4.68 9.16 29.74
N LEU A 84 3.72 8.23 29.74
CA LEU A 84 2.33 8.45 29.38
C LEU A 84 1.37 8.04 30.49
N PRO A 85 0.21 8.71 30.62
CA PRO A 85 -0.83 8.28 31.54
C PRO A 85 -1.42 6.92 31.13
N PRO A 86 -1.94 6.12 32.06
CA PRO A 86 -2.52 4.79 31.76
C PRO A 86 -3.58 4.79 30.67
N ALA A 87 -4.38 5.85 30.56
CA ALA A 87 -5.42 5.99 29.55
C ALA A 87 -4.90 6.01 28.09
N ARG A 88 -3.58 6.12 27.89
CA ARG A 88 -2.94 6.19 26.56
C ARG A 88 -1.99 5.04 26.29
N VAL A 89 -1.94 4.05 27.18
CA VAL A 89 -1.13 2.83 27.05
C VAL A 89 -2.11 1.67 26.90
N LEU A 90 -2.37 1.26 25.65
CA LEU A 90 -3.53 0.44 25.29
C LEU A 90 -3.12 -1.01 24.95
N PRO A 91 -3.80 -2.04 25.49
CA PRO A 91 -3.54 -3.43 25.13
C PRO A 91 -4.21 -3.81 23.81
N PHE A 92 -3.50 -4.56 22.96
CA PHE A 92 -4.00 -5.11 21.71
C PHE A 92 -3.48 -6.52 21.45
N GLY A 93 -4.23 -7.34 20.70
CA GLY A 93 -3.88 -8.74 20.42
C GLY A 93 -2.90 -8.91 19.26
N CYS A 94 -2.70 -10.16 18.84
CA CYS A 94 -1.74 -10.53 17.78
C CYS A 94 -1.93 -9.82 16.44
N LYS A 95 -3.16 -9.41 16.11
CA LYS A 95 -3.44 -8.77 14.82
C LYS A 95 -2.63 -7.48 14.64
N ASP A 96 -2.43 -6.75 15.73
CA ASP A 96 -1.85 -5.41 15.71
C ASP A 96 -0.50 -5.38 16.45
N ASN A 97 -0.37 -6.08 17.58
CA ASN A 97 0.84 -6.01 18.43
C ASN A 97 1.71 -7.28 18.45
N PHE A 98 1.61 -8.13 17.43
CA PHE A 98 2.57 -9.21 17.19
C PHE A 98 3.04 -9.14 15.73
N TRP A 99 4.31 -8.79 15.54
CA TRP A 99 4.85 -8.52 14.22
C TRP A 99 5.66 -9.69 13.67
N GLU A 100 5.43 -9.96 12.38
CA GLU A 100 6.04 -11.05 11.63
C GLU A 100 6.42 -10.58 10.23
N MET A 101 7.59 -11.01 9.76
CA MET A 101 8.11 -10.70 8.42
C MET A 101 7.29 -11.38 7.33
N GLY A 102 6.79 -12.59 7.59
CA GLY A 102 6.01 -13.42 6.68
C GLY A 102 5.50 -14.68 7.38
N ASP A 103 5.14 -15.71 6.61
CA ASP A 103 4.66 -16.98 7.15
C ASP A 103 5.71 -17.71 8.01
N THR A 104 6.99 -17.37 7.83
CA THR A 104 8.13 -17.92 8.55
C THR A 104 9.18 -16.84 8.84
N GLY A 105 10.04 -17.09 9.83
CA GLY A 105 11.19 -16.22 10.15
C GLY A 105 11.07 -15.45 11.47
N PRO A 106 11.98 -14.49 11.73
CA PRO A 106 12.02 -13.73 12.97
C PRO A 106 10.74 -12.93 13.22
N CYS A 107 10.23 -12.99 14.46
CA CYS A 107 8.99 -12.34 14.88
C CYS A 107 9.00 -12.04 16.38
N GLY A 108 8.02 -11.26 16.85
CA GLY A 108 7.87 -10.97 18.27
C GLY A 108 6.73 -10.00 18.57
N PRO A 109 6.42 -9.81 19.88
CA PRO A 109 5.52 -8.75 20.30
C PRO A 109 6.10 -7.39 19.90
N CYS A 110 5.23 -6.43 19.70
CA CYS A 110 5.65 -5.07 19.37
C CYS A 110 4.82 -4.04 20.12
N THR A 111 5.34 -2.83 20.17
CA THR A 111 4.62 -1.65 20.65
C THR A 111 4.55 -0.63 19.54
N GLU A 112 3.37 -0.06 19.31
CA GLU A 112 3.17 0.94 18.27
C GLU A 112 2.94 2.31 18.90
N ILE A 113 3.45 3.34 18.27
CA ILE A 113 3.24 4.73 18.64
C ILE A 113 2.27 5.34 17.63
N HIS A 114 1.15 5.84 18.15
CA HIS A 114 0.07 6.47 17.41
C HIS A 114 0.01 7.96 17.73
N PHE A 115 -0.38 8.77 16.74
CA PHE A 115 -0.46 10.22 16.88
C PHE A 115 -1.84 10.74 16.49
N ASP A 116 -2.48 11.47 17.40
CA ASP A 116 -3.71 12.20 17.13
C ASP A 116 -3.41 13.55 16.46
N ARG A 117 -3.84 13.69 15.20
CA ARG A 117 -3.67 14.90 14.41
C ARG A 117 -4.53 16.05 14.92
N ILE A 118 -5.66 15.78 15.55
CA ILE A 118 -6.62 16.81 16.00
C ILE A 118 -6.14 17.41 17.33
N GLY A 119 -5.88 16.56 18.32
CA GLY A 119 -5.56 16.97 19.69
C GLY A 119 -6.78 17.48 20.46
N ASP A 120 -6.55 17.91 21.70
CA ASP A 120 -7.58 18.43 22.62
C ASP A 120 -8.81 17.52 22.80
N ARG A 121 -8.61 16.20 22.64
CA ARG A 121 -9.62 15.15 22.81
C ARG A 121 -8.99 13.88 23.35
N ASP A 122 -9.83 12.94 23.76
CA ASP A 122 -9.40 11.56 23.95
C ASP A 122 -9.62 10.75 22.66
N ALA A 123 -8.54 10.35 22.02
CA ALA A 123 -8.52 9.54 20.81
C ALA A 123 -8.22 8.05 21.07
N ALA A 124 -8.24 7.58 22.33
CA ALA A 124 -7.91 6.18 22.65
C ALA A 124 -8.75 5.17 21.86
N SER A 125 -10.04 5.45 21.65
CA SER A 125 -10.95 4.59 20.87
C SER A 125 -10.70 4.62 19.36
N LEU A 126 -9.90 5.56 18.87
CA LEU A 126 -9.53 5.70 17.45
C LEU A 126 -8.20 5.00 17.11
N VAL A 127 -7.43 4.60 18.12
CA VAL A 127 -6.20 3.84 17.95
C VAL A 127 -6.53 2.48 17.33
N ASN A 128 -5.84 2.13 16.24
CA ASN A 128 -6.09 0.90 15.47
C ASN A 128 -7.53 0.75 14.93
N SER A 129 -8.26 1.85 14.75
CA SER A 129 -9.64 1.86 14.21
C SER A 129 -9.74 2.30 12.75
N ASP A 130 -8.62 2.31 12.01
CA ASP A 130 -8.52 2.84 10.63
C ASP A 130 -8.96 4.32 10.47
N ASP A 131 -8.92 5.12 11.54
CA ASP A 131 -9.27 6.53 11.49
C ASP A 131 -8.09 7.38 10.95
N PRO A 132 -8.26 8.19 9.88
CA PRO A 132 -7.17 8.98 9.29
C PRO A 132 -6.65 10.10 10.21
N THR A 133 -7.37 10.42 11.27
CA THR A 133 -7.01 11.46 12.23
C THR A 133 -6.21 10.94 13.42
N CYS A 134 -6.17 9.63 13.65
CA CYS A 134 -5.31 8.98 14.64
C CYS A 134 -4.54 7.84 13.95
N ILE A 135 -3.27 8.09 13.63
CA ILE A 135 -2.49 7.17 12.79
C ILE A 135 -1.30 6.59 13.53
N GLU A 136 -1.00 5.33 13.23
CA GLU A 136 0.26 4.67 13.59
C GLU A 136 1.43 5.41 12.90
N VAL A 137 2.42 5.82 13.68
CA VAL A 137 3.61 6.52 13.19
C VAL A 137 4.81 5.60 13.18
N TRP A 138 5.02 4.85 14.26
CA TRP A 138 6.22 4.06 14.49
C TRP A 138 5.89 2.76 15.20
N ASN A 139 6.35 1.63 14.66
CA ASN A 139 6.29 0.33 15.29
C ASN A 139 7.67 -0.09 15.83
N LEU A 140 7.74 -0.54 17.08
CA LEU A 140 8.94 -1.07 17.74
C LEU A 140 8.72 -2.56 18.00
N VAL A 141 9.35 -3.41 17.20
CA VAL A 141 9.25 -4.86 17.30
C VAL A 141 10.35 -5.41 18.20
N PHE A 142 9.94 -6.19 19.19
CA PHE A 142 10.82 -6.87 20.14
C PHE A 142 11.01 -8.32 19.68
N VAL A 143 11.88 -8.48 18.69
CA VAL A 143 12.15 -9.75 18.02
C VAL A 143 12.78 -10.72 19.01
N GLN A 144 12.04 -11.78 19.33
CA GLN A 144 12.44 -12.78 20.34
C GLN A 144 12.08 -14.21 19.96
N PHE A 145 11.34 -14.40 18.85
CA PHE A 145 10.96 -15.70 18.34
C PHE A 145 11.33 -15.85 16.86
N ASN A 146 11.40 -17.10 16.42
CA ASN A 146 11.41 -17.50 15.02
C ASN A 146 10.16 -18.35 14.76
N ARG A 147 9.35 -18.00 13.76
CA ARG A 147 8.24 -18.84 13.31
C ARG A 147 8.76 -19.94 12.40
N GLU A 148 8.52 -21.18 12.78
CA GLU A 148 8.97 -22.36 12.07
C GLU A 148 8.08 -22.69 10.86
N GLU A 149 8.70 -23.04 9.73
CA GLU A 149 8.00 -23.38 8.49
C GLU A 149 7.15 -24.65 8.59
N ALA A 150 7.56 -25.60 9.43
CA ALA A 150 6.95 -26.92 9.48
C ALA A 150 5.54 -26.93 10.08
N ASP A 151 5.32 -26.14 11.13
CA ASP A 151 4.10 -26.19 11.96
C ASP A 151 3.62 -24.81 12.43
N GLY A 152 4.32 -23.73 12.06
CA GLY A 152 4.03 -22.38 12.51
C GLY A 152 4.33 -22.14 13.99
N SER A 153 5.02 -23.06 14.68
CA SER A 153 5.40 -22.88 16.08
C SER A 153 6.42 -21.77 16.26
N LEU A 154 6.45 -21.19 17.46
CA LEU A 154 7.36 -20.11 17.83
C LEU A 154 8.55 -20.69 18.61
N LYS A 155 9.75 -20.61 18.04
CA LYS A 155 10.99 -20.97 18.74
C LYS A 155 11.69 -19.72 19.29
N PRO A 156 12.09 -19.69 20.57
CA PRO A 156 12.87 -18.58 21.11
C PRO A 156 14.20 -18.40 20.37
N LEU A 157 14.56 -17.15 20.10
CA LEU A 157 15.86 -16.81 19.54
C LEU A 157 16.96 -16.85 20.61
N PRO A 158 18.22 -17.14 20.23
CA PRO A 158 19.35 -17.15 21.16
C PRO A 158 19.63 -15.79 21.82
N TYR A 159 19.34 -14.71 21.08
CA TYR A 159 19.46 -13.33 21.52
C TYR A 159 18.16 -12.59 21.19
N LYS A 160 17.85 -11.58 21.99
CA LYS A 160 16.73 -10.67 21.73
C LYS A 160 17.20 -9.51 20.87
N HIS A 161 16.36 -9.07 19.95
CA HIS A 161 16.68 -8.01 18.99
C HIS A 161 15.59 -6.94 18.99
N VAL A 162 15.94 -5.76 18.52
CA VAL A 162 14.98 -4.68 18.27
C VAL A 162 14.98 -4.41 16.77
N ASP A 163 13.79 -4.35 16.18
CA ASP A 163 13.55 -3.92 14.81
C ASP A 163 12.47 -2.84 14.85
N THR A 164 12.79 -1.62 14.42
CA THR A 164 11.82 -0.52 14.42
C THR A 164 11.53 -0.05 13.00
N GLY A 165 10.31 0.42 12.79
CA GLY A 165 9.88 0.97 11.50
C GLY A 165 8.95 2.16 11.67
N MET A 166 9.41 3.34 11.30
CA MET A 166 8.62 4.58 11.25
C MET A 166 8.34 4.97 9.81
N GLY A 167 7.08 5.24 9.48
CA GLY A 167 6.70 5.68 8.13
C GLY A 167 7.17 7.11 7.88
N PHE A 168 8.15 7.30 6.98
CA PHE A 168 8.72 8.62 6.68
C PHE A 168 7.65 9.61 6.19
N GLU A 169 6.76 9.20 5.30
CA GLU A 169 5.70 10.05 4.77
C GLU A 169 4.65 10.42 5.83
N ARG A 170 4.37 9.49 6.76
CA ARG A 170 3.47 9.74 7.90
C ARG A 170 4.09 10.75 8.87
N LEU A 171 5.35 10.55 9.25
CA LEU A 171 6.09 11.48 10.10
C LEU A 171 6.18 12.86 9.43
N THR A 172 6.56 12.91 8.16
CA THR A 172 6.71 14.16 7.40
C THR A 172 5.40 14.94 7.36
N SER A 173 4.26 14.28 7.13
CA SER A 173 2.97 14.97 7.14
C SER A 173 2.59 15.48 8.53
N ILE A 174 2.94 14.77 9.60
CA ILE A 174 2.74 15.26 10.98
C ILE A 174 3.62 16.52 11.22
N LEU A 175 4.92 16.45 10.92
CA LEU A 175 5.85 17.56 11.15
C LEU A 175 5.51 18.80 10.33
N GLN A 176 4.97 18.62 9.12
CA GLN A 176 4.53 19.72 8.26
C GLN A 176 3.08 20.18 8.54
N ASN A 177 2.45 19.65 9.60
CA ASN A 177 1.05 19.93 9.96
C ASN A 177 0.08 19.76 8.77
N LYS A 178 0.24 18.64 8.05
CA LYS A 178 -0.61 18.22 6.93
C LYS A 178 -1.51 17.08 7.33
N THR A 179 -2.73 17.05 6.81
CA THR A 179 -3.72 16.01 7.08
C THR A 179 -3.51 14.76 6.22
N SER A 180 -2.73 14.86 5.15
CA SER A 180 -2.45 13.80 4.20
C SER A 180 -0.95 13.70 3.92
N ASN A 181 -0.46 12.48 3.66
CA ASN A 181 0.90 12.28 3.19
C ASN A 181 1.13 12.95 1.83
N TYR A 182 0.10 12.97 0.98
CA TYR A 182 0.16 13.53 -0.37
C TYR A 182 0.27 15.07 -0.40
N ASP A 183 0.01 15.75 0.72
CA ASP A 183 0.03 17.22 0.81
C ASP A 183 1.41 17.75 1.24
N THR A 184 2.39 16.86 1.35
CA THR A 184 3.77 17.17 1.77
C THR A 184 4.66 17.46 0.57
N ASN A 185 5.83 18.05 0.84
CA ASN A 185 6.87 18.23 -0.16
C ASN A 185 7.40 16.91 -0.78
N VAL A 186 7.08 15.74 -0.21
CA VAL A 186 7.44 14.44 -0.79
C VAL A 186 6.62 14.13 -2.05
N PHE A 187 5.35 14.53 -2.08
CA PHE A 187 4.44 14.21 -3.19
C PHE A 187 4.09 15.41 -4.07
N MET A 188 4.03 16.62 -3.50
CA MET A 188 3.60 17.82 -4.23
C MET A 188 4.37 18.08 -5.54
N PRO A 189 5.69 17.84 -5.66
CA PRO A 189 6.38 17.96 -6.95
C PRO A 189 5.80 17.05 -8.03
N ILE A 190 5.50 15.80 -7.69
CA ILE A 190 4.92 14.81 -8.60
C ILE A 190 3.47 15.20 -8.96
N LEU A 191 2.67 15.62 -7.99
CA LEU A 191 1.30 16.08 -8.22
C LEU A 191 1.25 17.29 -9.14
N ASN A 192 2.17 18.25 -8.97
CA ASN A 192 2.28 19.40 -9.85
C ASN A 192 2.69 19.00 -11.28
N ALA A 193 3.61 18.04 -11.43
CA ALA A 193 3.99 17.52 -12.75
C ALA A 193 2.83 16.80 -13.44
N ILE A 194 2.00 16.06 -12.69
CA ILE A 194 0.77 15.44 -13.19
C ILE A 194 -0.17 16.52 -13.73
N GLN A 195 -0.41 17.59 -12.96
CA GLN A 195 -1.27 18.69 -13.38
C GLN A 195 -0.77 19.33 -14.68
N GLN A 196 0.53 19.64 -14.75
CA GLN A 196 1.15 20.27 -15.93
C GLN A 196 1.05 19.39 -17.17
N ALA A 197 1.26 18.08 -17.04
CA ALA A 197 1.23 17.17 -18.17
C ALA A 197 -0.19 16.86 -18.65
N THR A 198 -1.20 16.94 -17.78
CA THR A 198 -2.59 16.57 -18.09
C THR A 198 -3.50 17.74 -18.39
N GLY A 199 -3.19 18.93 -17.85
CA GLY A 199 -4.11 20.07 -17.85
C GLY A 199 -5.34 19.87 -16.97
N ALA A 200 -5.35 18.85 -16.10
CA ALA A 200 -6.43 18.59 -15.17
C ALA A 200 -6.56 19.72 -14.12
N ALA A 201 -7.70 19.77 -13.43
CA ALA A 201 -7.88 20.68 -12.32
C ALA A 201 -6.79 20.46 -11.24
N PRO A 202 -6.41 21.51 -10.49
CA PRO A 202 -5.44 21.37 -9.40
C PRO A 202 -5.89 20.33 -8.37
N TYR A 203 -4.94 19.56 -7.85
CA TYR A 203 -5.18 18.64 -6.73
C TYR A 203 -5.71 19.42 -5.52
N SER A 204 -6.82 18.96 -4.95
CA SER A 204 -7.53 19.66 -3.86
C SER A 204 -7.52 18.95 -2.51
N GLY A 205 -6.92 17.76 -2.43
CA GLY A 205 -6.77 17.02 -1.17
C GLY A 205 -8.03 16.31 -0.67
N LYS A 206 -9.11 16.25 -1.46
CA LYS A 206 -10.39 15.71 -1.00
C LYS A 206 -10.45 14.17 -1.07
N VAL A 207 -11.25 13.59 -0.19
CA VAL A 207 -11.50 12.14 -0.06
C VAL A 207 -12.98 11.92 0.25
N GLY A 208 -13.65 11.11 -0.57
CA GLY A 208 -15.09 10.80 -0.49
C GLY A 208 -15.63 10.25 -1.82
N GLU A 209 -16.95 10.37 -2.03
CA GLU A 209 -17.70 9.84 -3.18
C GLU A 209 -17.99 10.84 -4.34
N ASP A 210 -17.69 12.13 -4.21
CA ASP A 210 -17.99 13.16 -5.20
C ASP A 210 -16.97 13.23 -6.37
N TYR A 211 -17.38 13.81 -7.51
CA TYR A 211 -16.58 13.83 -8.75
C TYR A 211 -15.20 14.52 -8.62
N VAL A 212 -15.09 15.57 -7.79
CA VAL A 212 -13.80 16.23 -7.48
C VAL A 212 -12.81 15.23 -6.86
N GLU A 213 -13.33 14.22 -6.17
CA GLU A 213 -12.57 13.25 -5.40
C GLU A 213 -12.04 12.10 -6.27
N LYS A 214 -12.68 11.83 -7.42
CA LYS A 214 -12.14 10.91 -8.44
C LYS A 214 -10.86 11.45 -9.07
N THR A 215 -10.82 12.76 -9.31
CA THR A 215 -9.62 13.44 -9.83
C THR A 215 -8.50 13.38 -8.79
N ASP A 216 -8.77 13.77 -7.55
CA ASP A 216 -7.78 13.74 -6.46
C ASP A 216 -7.28 12.31 -6.16
N MET A 217 -8.15 11.31 -6.24
CA MET A 217 -7.76 9.91 -6.16
C MET A 217 -6.82 9.53 -7.30
N ALA A 218 -7.12 9.90 -8.54
CA ALA A 218 -6.26 9.60 -9.69
C ALA A 218 -4.87 10.23 -9.56
N TYR A 219 -4.80 11.48 -9.04
CA TYR A 219 -3.54 12.12 -8.66
C TYR A 219 -2.72 11.27 -7.68
N ARG A 220 -3.36 10.84 -6.58
CA ARG A 220 -2.72 9.98 -5.55
C ARG A 220 -2.24 8.64 -6.14
N VAL A 221 -3.09 7.96 -6.90
CA VAL A 221 -2.77 6.68 -7.58
C VAL A 221 -1.55 6.84 -8.47
N VAL A 222 -1.56 7.82 -9.36
CA VAL A 222 -0.49 8.01 -10.34
C VAL A 222 0.83 8.34 -9.63
N ALA A 223 0.79 9.23 -8.62
CA ALA A 223 1.98 9.61 -7.86
C ALA A 223 2.59 8.44 -7.06
N ASP A 224 1.75 7.64 -6.38
CA ASP A 224 2.19 6.44 -5.67
C ASP A 224 2.79 5.39 -6.62
N HIS A 225 2.10 5.14 -7.73
CA HIS A 225 2.49 4.11 -8.67
C HIS A 225 3.77 4.47 -9.43
N ILE A 226 3.96 5.74 -9.83
CA ILE A 226 5.19 6.12 -10.51
C ILE A 226 6.41 6.00 -9.59
N ARG A 227 6.31 6.38 -8.30
CA ARG A 227 7.38 6.15 -7.31
C ARG A 227 7.70 4.66 -7.23
N THR A 228 6.69 3.82 -7.02
CA THR A 228 6.85 2.36 -6.93
C THR A 228 7.54 1.76 -8.14
N LEU A 229 7.12 2.16 -9.35
CA LEU A 229 7.69 1.65 -10.59
C LEU A 229 9.14 2.10 -10.76
N CYS A 230 9.46 3.35 -10.44
CA CYS A 230 10.83 3.85 -10.55
C CYS A 230 11.78 3.05 -9.67
N PHE A 231 11.47 2.88 -8.40
CA PHE A 231 12.30 2.10 -7.47
C PHE A 231 12.40 0.63 -7.86
N ALA A 232 11.26 -0.02 -8.13
CA ALA A 232 11.29 -1.44 -8.47
C ALA A 232 12.10 -1.73 -9.76
N ILE A 233 12.08 -0.81 -10.72
CA ILE A 233 12.85 -0.95 -11.96
C ILE A 233 14.32 -0.59 -11.75
N ALA A 234 14.62 0.42 -10.93
CA ALA A 234 16.00 0.74 -10.53
C ALA A 234 16.67 -0.47 -9.85
N ASP A 235 15.93 -1.18 -8.99
CA ASP A 235 16.38 -2.40 -8.30
C ASP A 235 16.42 -3.66 -9.20
N GLY A 236 16.16 -3.50 -10.52
CA GLY A 236 16.30 -4.57 -11.51
C GLY A 236 15.06 -5.43 -11.75
N SER A 237 13.91 -5.13 -11.14
CA SER A 237 12.65 -5.78 -11.50
C SER A 237 12.03 -5.16 -12.76
N CYS A 238 11.16 -5.88 -13.46
CA CYS A 238 10.51 -5.38 -14.68
C CYS A 238 9.04 -5.83 -14.76
N PRO A 239 8.15 -5.09 -15.45
CA PRO A 239 6.80 -5.55 -15.76
C PRO A 239 6.79 -6.83 -16.61
N GLY A 240 6.00 -7.82 -16.20
CA GLY A 240 5.95 -9.15 -16.82
C GLY A 240 4.64 -9.89 -16.53
N ASN A 241 4.60 -11.20 -16.81
CA ASN A 241 3.36 -12.00 -16.74
C ASN A 241 3.28 -12.92 -15.52
N LEU A 242 4.35 -13.06 -14.73
CA LEU A 242 4.42 -14.01 -13.62
C LEU A 242 4.97 -13.35 -12.36
N GLY A 243 4.55 -13.84 -11.20
CA GLY A 243 5.10 -13.45 -9.89
C GLY A 243 5.17 -11.93 -9.69
N ARG A 244 6.32 -11.46 -9.20
CA ARG A 244 6.58 -10.04 -8.90
C ARG A 244 6.48 -9.15 -10.13
N GLU A 245 6.89 -9.64 -11.30
CA GLU A 245 6.81 -8.89 -12.55
C GLU A 245 5.36 -8.59 -12.95
N PHE A 246 4.44 -9.53 -12.69
CA PHE A 246 3.02 -9.32 -12.92
C PHE A 246 2.43 -8.26 -12.00
N VAL A 247 2.89 -8.19 -10.75
CA VAL A 247 2.50 -7.12 -9.82
C VAL A 247 2.90 -5.76 -10.36
N LEU A 248 4.14 -5.60 -10.86
CA LEU A 248 4.59 -4.35 -11.48
C LEU A 248 3.79 -4.00 -12.74
N ARG A 249 3.48 -5.00 -13.58
CA ARG A 249 2.59 -4.79 -14.74
C ARG A 249 1.20 -4.29 -14.31
N ARG A 250 0.62 -4.83 -13.24
CA ARG A 250 -0.68 -4.38 -12.70
C ARG A 250 -0.63 -2.93 -12.22
N ILE A 251 0.38 -2.58 -11.42
CA ILE A 251 0.61 -1.22 -10.92
C ILE A 251 0.76 -0.24 -12.09
N LEU A 252 1.59 -0.56 -13.08
CA LEU A 252 1.78 0.28 -14.26
C LEU A 252 0.48 0.49 -15.04
N ARG A 253 -0.23 -0.59 -15.37
CA ARG A 253 -1.48 -0.50 -16.14
C ARG A 253 -2.56 0.28 -15.40
N ARG A 254 -2.62 0.17 -14.07
CA ARG A 254 -3.52 0.97 -13.22
C ARG A 254 -3.15 2.45 -13.28
N GLY A 255 -1.87 2.79 -13.14
CA GLY A 255 -1.39 4.17 -13.28
C GLY A 255 -1.72 4.77 -14.65
N VAL A 256 -1.51 4.00 -15.73
CA VAL A 256 -1.90 4.41 -17.09
C VAL A 256 -3.41 4.57 -17.22
N CYS A 257 -4.21 3.66 -16.67
CA CYS A 257 -5.68 3.75 -16.74
C CYS A 257 -6.20 5.02 -16.08
N TYR A 258 -5.77 5.32 -14.84
CA TYR A 258 -6.16 6.55 -14.14
C TYR A 258 -5.64 7.81 -14.82
N GLY A 259 -4.38 7.80 -15.26
CA GLY A 259 -3.80 8.89 -16.02
C GLY A 259 -4.58 9.20 -17.29
N ARG A 260 -5.01 8.17 -18.03
CA ARG A 260 -5.69 8.33 -19.33
C ARG A 260 -7.20 8.62 -19.20
N GLU A 261 -7.92 7.87 -18.38
CA GLU A 261 -9.40 7.97 -18.30
C GLU A 261 -9.89 9.05 -17.35
N VAL A 262 -9.15 9.33 -16.27
CA VAL A 262 -9.61 10.30 -15.25
C VAL A 262 -8.91 11.64 -15.44
N LEU A 263 -7.59 11.61 -15.62
CA LEU A 263 -6.80 12.84 -15.74
C LEU A 263 -6.65 13.34 -17.19
N ASN A 264 -7.10 12.59 -18.20
CA ASN A 264 -6.92 12.92 -19.62
C ASN A 264 -5.44 13.12 -20.04
N GLY A 265 -4.51 12.45 -19.36
CA GLY A 265 -3.08 12.52 -19.66
C GLY A 265 -2.77 12.10 -21.11
N PRO A 266 -1.75 12.70 -21.75
CA PRO A 266 -1.34 12.35 -23.11
C PRO A 266 -0.78 10.91 -23.21
N LYS A 267 -0.39 10.51 -24.42
CA LYS A 267 0.44 9.30 -24.56
C LYS A 267 1.78 9.55 -23.89
N ASP A 268 2.39 8.49 -23.36
CA ASP A 268 3.69 8.52 -22.66
C ASP A 268 3.70 9.37 -21.38
N PHE A 269 2.50 9.73 -20.88
CA PHE A 269 2.31 10.55 -19.69
C PHE A 269 2.99 9.94 -18.47
N LEU A 270 2.78 8.64 -18.23
CA LEU A 270 3.32 7.99 -17.03
C LEU A 270 4.85 7.93 -17.10
N SER A 271 5.41 7.58 -18.27
CA SER A 271 6.87 7.59 -18.47
C SER A 271 7.50 8.98 -18.34
N GLY A 272 6.76 10.04 -18.68
CA GLY A 272 7.20 11.43 -18.51
C GLY A 272 7.39 11.86 -17.06
N LEU A 273 6.69 11.22 -16.12
CA LEU A 273 6.80 11.50 -14.68
C LEU A 273 8.07 10.92 -14.04
N VAL A 274 8.82 10.05 -14.72
CA VAL A 274 10.06 9.47 -14.19
C VAL A 274 11.05 10.57 -13.80
N LYS A 275 11.17 11.61 -14.64
CA LYS A 275 12.09 12.72 -14.41
C LYS A 275 11.85 13.40 -13.06
N VAL A 276 10.60 13.74 -12.73
CA VAL A 276 10.29 14.43 -11.47
C VAL A 276 10.52 13.53 -10.25
N VAL A 277 10.35 12.21 -10.38
CA VAL A 277 10.69 11.27 -9.30
C VAL A 277 12.19 11.24 -9.06
N VAL A 278 13.00 11.16 -10.12
CA VAL A 278 14.47 11.19 -10.04
C VAL A 278 14.96 12.52 -9.46
N GLU A 279 14.38 13.64 -9.87
CA GLU A 279 14.71 14.96 -9.31
C GLU A 279 14.34 15.08 -7.83
N SER A 280 13.23 14.46 -7.40
CA SER A 280 12.76 14.56 -6.01
C SER A 280 13.50 13.63 -5.04
N MET A 281 14.00 12.48 -5.53
CA MET A 281 14.48 11.39 -4.67
C MET A 281 15.91 10.93 -4.99
N GLY A 282 16.46 11.27 -6.17
CA GLY A 282 17.73 10.75 -6.65
C GLY A 282 18.98 11.28 -5.94
N ASP A 283 18.86 12.29 -5.06
CA ASP A 283 19.96 12.71 -4.19
C ASP A 283 20.18 11.70 -3.06
N VAL A 284 19.11 11.12 -2.53
CA VAL A 284 19.16 10.11 -1.46
C VAL A 284 19.32 8.69 -2.04
N PHE A 285 18.74 8.45 -3.22
CA PHE A 285 18.73 7.16 -3.92
C PHE A 285 19.41 7.27 -5.30
N PRO A 286 20.75 7.27 -5.37
CA PRO A 286 21.51 7.49 -6.61
C PRO A 286 21.17 6.52 -7.74
N GLU A 287 20.75 5.29 -7.41
CA GLU A 287 20.31 4.26 -8.36
C GLU A 287 19.17 4.74 -9.27
N LEU A 288 18.33 5.67 -8.80
CA LEU A 288 17.29 6.29 -9.63
C LEU A 288 17.89 7.14 -10.76
N LYS A 289 18.97 7.88 -10.48
CA LYS A 289 19.69 8.68 -11.48
C LYS A 289 20.45 7.78 -12.45
N ASP A 290 21.16 6.78 -11.91
CA ASP A 290 21.97 5.85 -12.70
C ASP A 290 21.11 5.04 -13.69
N HIS A 291 19.84 4.78 -13.33
CA HIS A 291 18.92 3.99 -14.14
C HIS A 291 17.78 4.79 -14.79
N GLU A 292 17.77 6.13 -14.72
CA GLU A 292 16.67 6.98 -15.21
C GLU A 292 16.22 6.64 -16.64
N VAL A 293 17.18 6.54 -17.57
CA VAL A 293 16.90 6.25 -18.98
C VAL A 293 16.27 4.86 -19.14
N ASN A 294 16.77 3.87 -18.40
CA ASN A 294 16.25 2.51 -18.44
C ASN A 294 14.82 2.44 -17.87
N ILE A 295 14.60 3.03 -16.70
CA ILE A 295 13.28 3.14 -16.05
C ILE A 295 12.26 3.73 -17.01
N ARG A 296 12.58 4.90 -17.59
CA ARG A 296 11.71 5.59 -18.54
C ARG A 296 11.37 4.74 -19.76
N ASN A 297 12.36 4.05 -20.34
CA ASN A 297 12.15 3.21 -21.52
C ASN A 297 11.27 1.99 -21.22
N ILE A 298 11.45 1.35 -20.06
CA ILE A 298 10.63 0.20 -19.63
C ILE A 298 9.18 0.64 -19.43
N ILE A 299 8.96 1.75 -18.73
CA ILE A 299 7.61 2.27 -18.48
C ILE A 299 6.94 2.67 -19.80
N ALA A 300 7.64 3.42 -20.67
CA ALA A 300 7.12 3.84 -21.96
C ALA A 300 6.71 2.65 -22.84
N LYS A 301 7.51 1.58 -22.85
CA LYS A 301 7.22 0.36 -23.62
C LYS A 301 5.91 -0.30 -23.16
N GLU A 302 5.73 -0.52 -21.86
CA GLU A 302 4.50 -1.15 -21.35
C GLU A 302 3.29 -0.21 -21.46
N GLU A 303 3.48 1.10 -21.25
CA GLU A 303 2.44 2.12 -21.47
C GLU A 303 1.95 2.12 -22.92
N TYR A 304 2.86 2.05 -23.90
CA TYR A 304 2.51 1.94 -25.31
C TYR A 304 1.73 0.65 -25.62
N LEU A 305 2.22 -0.50 -25.12
CA LEU A 305 1.57 -1.80 -25.33
C LEU A 305 0.15 -1.80 -24.79
N PHE A 306 -0.04 -1.36 -23.54
CA PHE A 306 -1.36 -1.33 -22.92
C PHE A 306 -2.27 -0.24 -23.50
N GLY A 307 -1.72 0.93 -23.85
CA GLY A 307 -2.48 2.03 -24.46
C GLY A 307 -3.19 1.64 -25.75
N SER A 308 -2.65 0.66 -26.49
CA SER A 308 -3.27 0.14 -27.72
C SER A 308 -4.58 -0.63 -27.48
N THR A 309 -4.73 -1.28 -26.32
CA THR A 309 -5.92 -2.05 -25.95
C THR A 309 -6.82 -1.32 -24.97
N LEU A 310 -6.28 -0.36 -24.21
CA LEU A 310 -6.95 0.39 -23.15
C LEU A 310 -8.32 0.92 -23.58
N LEU A 311 -8.38 1.78 -24.61
CA LEU A 311 -9.63 2.41 -25.07
C LEU A 311 -10.71 1.38 -25.46
N LYS A 312 -10.30 0.26 -26.07
CA LYS A 312 -11.22 -0.83 -26.41
C LYS A 312 -11.69 -1.56 -25.15
N GLY A 313 -10.78 -1.83 -24.22
CA GLY A 313 -11.07 -2.43 -22.92
C GLY A 313 -12.07 -1.61 -22.10
N ILE A 314 -11.85 -0.30 -21.95
CA ILE A 314 -12.81 0.62 -21.30
C ILE A 314 -14.17 0.57 -21.96
N ARG A 315 -14.21 0.56 -23.31
CA ARG A 315 -15.48 0.49 -24.03
C ARG A 315 -16.22 -0.82 -23.73
N MET A 316 -15.50 -1.94 -23.65
CA MET A 316 -16.09 -3.24 -23.28
C MET A 316 -16.52 -3.27 -21.82
N PHE A 317 -15.73 -2.69 -20.92
CA PHE A 317 -16.11 -2.54 -19.52
C PHE A 317 -17.40 -1.72 -19.38
N LYS A 318 -17.51 -0.57 -20.06
CA LYS A 318 -18.73 0.26 -20.06
C LYS A 318 -19.96 -0.51 -20.60
N LYS A 319 -19.77 -1.41 -21.57
CA LYS A 319 -20.85 -2.30 -22.05
C LYS A 319 -21.23 -3.37 -21.02
N ALA A 320 -20.25 -4.02 -20.40
CA ALA A 320 -20.47 -5.03 -19.37
C ALA A 320 -21.18 -4.44 -18.14
N VAL A 321 -20.79 -3.22 -17.73
CA VAL A 321 -21.47 -2.43 -16.70
C VAL A 321 -22.91 -2.15 -17.09
N LYS A 322 -23.16 -1.64 -18.30
CA LYS A 322 -24.53 -1.35 -18.76
C LYS A 322 -25.41 -2.61 -18.71
N LYS A 323 -24.88 -3.74 -19.18
CA LYS A 323 -25.56 -5.04 -19.12
C LYS A 323 -25.87 -5.45 -17.67
N ALA A 324 -24.89 -5.37 -16.77
CA ALA A 324 -25.06 -5.72 -15.36
C ALA A 324 -26.05 -4.79 -14.64
N SER A 325 -26.13 -3.51 -15.02
CA SER A 325 -27.10 -2.56 -14.49
C SER A 325 -28.50 -2.73 -15.07
N GLU A 326 -28.64 -3.20 -16.31
CA GLU A 326 -29.93 -3.50 -16.94
C GLU A 326 -30.54 -4.81 -16.44
N GLU A 327 -29.71 -5.72 -15.92
CA GLU A 327 -30.13 -7.05 -15.42
C GLU A 327 -30.65 -7.02 -13.96
N LEU A 328 -30.63 -5.89 -13.24
CA LEU A 328 -31.06 -5.78 -11.83
C LEU A 328 -31.87 -4.52 -11.52
N HIS A 329 -33.00 -4.73 -10.82
CA HIS A 329 -33.99 -3.70 -10.50
C HIS A 329 -33.88 -3.07 -9.10
N ASP A 330 -33.13 -3.61 -8.12
CA ASP A 330 -33.05 -2.97 -6.76
C ASP A 330 -31.87 -3.39 -5.84
N GLU A 331 -30.96 -4.32 -6.19
CA GLU A 331 -29.94 -4.86 -5.23
C GLU A 331 -28.45 -4.61 -5.57
N GLY A 332 -28.14 -3.68 -6.48
CA GLY A 332 -26.75 -3.40 -6.89
C GLY A 332 -26.22 -4.45 -7.87
N GLY A 333 -25.69 -4.00 -9.01
CA GLY A 333 -25.32 -4.89 -10.12
C GLY A 333 -24.02 -5.67 -9.88
N VAL A 334 -23.96 -6.90 -10.41
CA VAL A 334 -22.76 -7.75 -10.40
C VAL A 334 -22.26 -7.95 -11.83
N LEU A 335 -21.03 -7.52 -12.12
CA LEU A 335 -20.36 -7.77 -13.38
C LEU A 335 -19.93 -9.24 -13.44
N SER A 336 -20.32 -9.93 -14.52
CA SER A 336 -20.11 -11.37 -14.63
C SER A 336 -18.62 -11.75 -14.67
N GLY A 337 -18.26 -12.88 -14.05
CA GLY A 337 -16.88 -13.37 -14.06
C GLY A 337 -16.34 -13.64 -15.46
N LYS A 338 -17.23 -13.96 -16.41
CA LYS A 338 -16.89 -14.12 -17.83
C LYS A 338 -16.53 -12.79 -18.49
N ASP A 339 -17.29 -11.72 -18.23
CA ASP A 339 -16.97 -10.40 -18.77
C ASP A 339 -15.65 -9.87 -18.17
N ALA A 340 -15.42 -10.10 -16.87
CA ALA A 340 -14.14 -9.80 -16.23
C ALA A 340 -12.97 -10.62 -16.83
N PHE A 341 -13.21 -11.90 -17.17
CA PHE A 341 -12.24 -12.74 -17.83
C PHE A 341 -11.92 -12.27 -19.25
N ASP A 342 -12.93 -11.89 -20.04
CA ASP A 342 -12.73 -11.33 -21.39
C ASP A 342 -11.95 -10.00 -21.34
N LEU A 343 -12.20 -9.16 -20.32
CA LEU A 343 -11.43 -7.94 -20.05
C LEU A 343 -9.95 -8.25 -19.78
N TRP A 344 -9.68 -9.27 -18.97
CA TRP A 344 -8.32 -9.73 -18.67
C TRP A 344 -7.62 -10.33 -19.89
N ASP A 345 -8.24 -11.30 -20.54
CA ASP A 345 -7.65 -12.11 -21.61
C ASP A 345 -7.39 -11.28 -22.87
N ARG A 346 -8.39 -10.51 -23.32
CA ARG A 346 -8.34 -9.84 -24.63
C ARG A 346 -7.80 -8.42 -24.57
N TYR A 347 -8.02 -7.73 -23.45
CA TYR A 347 -7.71 -6.31 -23.31
C TYR A 347 -6.62 -6.04 -22.28
N GLY A 348 -6.20 -7.06 -21.53
CA GLY A 348 -5.12 -6.97 -20.57
C GLY A 348 -5.50 -6.24 -19.28
N PHE A 349 -6.78 -6.19 -18.93
CA PHE A 349 -7.27 -5.55 -17.71
C PHE A 349 -7.07 -6.49 -16.52
N PRO A 350 -6.22 -6.15 -15.55
CA PRO A 350 -6.15 -6.92 -14.32
C PRO A 350 -7.52 -7.04 -13.63
N LEU A 351 -7.78 -8.16 -12.96
CA LEU A 351 -9.04 -8.37 -12.24
C LEU A 351 -9.27 -7.26 -11.21
N ASP A 352 -8.23 -6.87 -10.47
CA ASP A 352 -8.30 -5.81 -9.47
C ASP A 352 -8.62 -4.43 -10.07
N LEU A 353 -8.12 -4.14 -11.28
CA LEU A 353 -8.50 -2.92 -12.00
C LEU A 353 -9.99 -2.97 -12.36
N THR A 354 -10.47 -4.10 -12.85
CA THR A 354 -11.90 -4.30 -13.19
C THR A 354 -12.79 -4.18 -11.95
N GLN A 355 -12.39 -4.79 -10.83
CA GLN A 355 -13.09 -4.72 -9.55
C GLN A 355 -13.24 -3.29 -9.06
N LEU A 356 -12.14 -2.54 -9.09
CA LEU A 356 -12.15 -1.17 -8.63
C LEU A 356 -12.97 -0.26 -9.55
N MET A 357 -12.88 -0.42 -10.87
CA MET A 357 -13.71 0.34 -11.80
C MET A 357 -15.20 0.03 -11.64
N ALA A 358 -15.55 -1.20 -11.21
CA ALA A 358 -16.91 -1.61 -10.89
C ALA A 358 -17.38 -1.00 -9.56
N GLU A 359 -16.54 -1.04 -8.53
CA GLU A 359 -16.82 -0.48 -7.20
C GLU A 359 -17.08 1.04 -7.27
N GLU A 360 -16.32 1.79 -8.08
CA GLU A 360 -16.54 3.22 -8.36
C GLU A 360 -17.91 3.55 -9.01
N ARG A 361 -18.65 2.52 -9.43
CA ARG A 361 -19.98 2.58 -10.03
C ARG A 361 -21.03 1.85 -9.19
N GLY A 362 -20.70 1.47 -7.95
CA GLY A 362 -21.59 0.73 -7.06
C GLY A 362 -21.84 -0.71 -7.50
N LEU A 363 -20.92 -1.31 -8.25
CA LEU A 363 -21.04 -2.68 -8.77
C LEU A 363 -20.01 -3.60 -8.12
N LEU A 364 -20.35 -4.88 -8.01
CA LEU A 364 -19.41 -5.94 -7.64
C LEU A 364 -18.95 -6.69 -8.89
N VAL A 365 -17.90 -7.50 -8.75
CA VAL A 365 -17.44 -8.43 -9.79
C VAL A 365 -17.52 -9.84 -9.25
N ASP A 366 -18.09 -10.76 -10.03
CA ASP A 366 -18.10 -12.19 -9.73
C ASP A 366 -16.69 -12.78 -9.87
N VAL A 367 -15.96 -12.78 -8.75
CA VAL A 367 -14.59 -13.31 -8.64
C VAL A 367 -14.57 -14.82 -8.86
N GLN A 368 -15.54 -15.55 -8.33
CA GLN A 368 -15.58 -17.00 -8.45
C GLN A 368 -15.77 -17.41 -9.91
N GLY A 369 -16.66 -16.75 -10.64
CA GLY A 369 -16.85 -16.96 -12.06
C GLY A 369 -15.61 -16.62 -12.89
N PHE A 370 -14.86 -15.58 -12.51
CA PHE A 370 -13.59 -15.25 -13.15
C PHE A 370 -12.55 -16.37 -12.94
N GLU A 371 -12.43 -16.89 -11.72
CA GLU A 371 -11.51 -17.98 -11.39
C GLU A 371 -11.86 -19.26 -12.15
N ASN A 372 -13.16 -19.58 -12.25
CA ASN A 372 -13.65 -20.71 -13.03
C ASN A 372 -13.26 -20.56 -14.52
N ALA A 373 -13.47 -19.37 -15.11
CA ALA A 373 -13.09 -19.08 -16.49
C ALA A 373 -11.56 -19.15 -16.71
N MET A 374 -10.77 -18.68 -15.75
CA MET A 374 -9.31 -18.82 -15.74
C MET A 374 -8.87 -20.29 -15.73
N GLU A 375 -9.52 -21.12 -14.92
CA GLU A 375 -9.20 -22.55 -14.85
C GLU A 375 -9.57 -23.28 -16.14
N GLU A 376 -10.72 -22.98 -16.72
CA GLU A 376 -11.11 -23.50 -18.04
C GLU A 376 -10.10 -23.10 -19.12
N HIS A 377 -9.67 -21.83 -19.13
CA HIS A 377 -8.66 -21.35 -20.07
C HIS A 377 -7.34 -22.13 -19.91
N ARG A 378 -6.86 -22.31 -18.66
CA ARG A 378 -5.67 -23.12 -18.36
C ARG A 378 -5.82 -24.57 -18.84
N LYS A 379 -6.99 -25.19 -18.65
CA LYS A 379 -7.29 -26.56 -19.12
C LYS A 379 -7.25 -26.64 -20.65
N ARG A 380 -7.81 -25.65 -21.35
CA ARG A 380 -7.78 -25.57 -22.82
C ARG A 380 -6.35 -25.42 -23.35
N SER A 381 -5.53 -24.52 -22.78
CA SER A 381 -4.13 -24.32 -23.19
C SER A 381 -3.27 -25.58 -22.98
N LYS A 382 -3.46 -26.30 -21.87
CA LYS A 382 -2.76 -27.58 -21.60
C LYS A 382 -3.16 -28.69 -22.59
N THR A 383 -4.43 -28.72 -22.99
CA THR A 383 -4.94 -29.71 -23.94
C THR A 383 -4.43 -29.43 -25.37
N ALA A 384 -4.32 -28.15 -25.75
CA ALA A 384 -3.73 -27.74 -27.02
C ALA A 384 -2.23 -28.12 -27.11
N GLN A 385 -1.44 -27.84 -26.06
CA GLN A 385 -0.02 -28.25 -26.00
C GLN A 385 0.19 -29.77 -26.04
N LYS A 386 -0.73 -30.57 -25.47
CA LYS A 386 -0.66 -32.03 -25.57
C LYS A 386 -0.94 -32.54 -26.99
N LYS A 387 -1.82 -31.89 -27.74
CA LYS A 387 -2.10 -32.22 -29.14
C LYS A 387 -0.94 -31.85 -30.06
N GLU A 388 -0.30 -30.69 -29.86
CA GLU A 388 0.88 -30.29 -30.63
C GLU A 388 2.13 -31.14 -30.37
N LYS A 389 2.23 -31.81 -29.21
CA LYS A 389 3.32 -32.78 -28.93
C LYS A 389 3.03 -34.20 -29.44
N GLN A 390 1.81 -34.47 -29.89
CA GLN A 390 1.39 -35.77 -30.43
C GLN A 390 1.29 -35.78 -31.96
N VAL A 391 1.47 -34.62 -32.59
CA VAL A 391 1.69 -34.44 -34.04
C VAL A 391 3.18 -34.18 -34.23
#